data_AF-A0A445L9I0-F1
#
_entry.id   AF-A0A445L9I0-F1
#
_cell.length_a   1.000
_cell.length_b   1.000
_cell.length_c   1.000
_cell.angle_alpha   90.00
_cell.angle_beta   90.00
_cell.angle_gamma   90.00
#
_symmetry.space_group_name_H-M   'P 1'
#
loop_
_entity.id
_entity.type
_entity.pdbx_description
1 polymer ?
#
loop_
_entity_poly.entity_id
_entity_poly.type
_entity_poly.pdbx_seq_one_letter_code
_entity_poly.pdbx_strand_id
1 'polypeptide(L)'
;VTHRTSGKGNVDACIPVLGPHVGSDPCDCHHPQLRAFWDKRISQEVSGDALGEEFKGYVFKITGGCGKQGFPMKQGVLTPGHVRLLLHRGTPCFCGYGRHNGERRRKSVPGCIVSPDLSVLNLVIVKKGENDLPGLTDVEKPRMRGPKRVSKIRKLFNLSKEDDVRNYVNTYLIPLRGLIYFFIWGTFALVLFFSCPCIKKELDIISVSRVLLRVV
;
A
#
# COMPACT_ATOMS: atom_id res chain seq x y z
N VAL A 1 -12.30 8.26 7.47
CA VAL A 1 -11.92 7.29 6.43
C VAL A 1 -10.42 7.39 6.22
N THR A 2 -9.67 6.29 6.19
CA THR A 2 -8.24 6.35 5.82
C THR A 2 -8.12 5.96 4.34
N HIS A 3 -7.41 6.77 3.56
CA HIS A 3 -7.34 6.61 2.11
C HIS A 3 -5.97 6.02 1.72
N ARG A 4 -5.97 4.94 0.95
CA ARG A 4 -4.77 4.45 0.26
C ARG A 4 -5.04 4.49 -1.24
N THR A 5 -4.18 5.17 -1.97
CA THR A 5 -4.18 5.12 -3.43
C THR A 5 -3.40 3.90 -3.88
N SER A 6 -4.10 2.88 -4.40
CA SER A 6 -3.43 1.74 -5.02
C SER A 6 -2.84 2.15 -6.38
N GLY A 7 -1.65 1.63 -6.72
CA GLY A 7 -0.92 1.96 -7.96
C GLY A 7 -1.63 1.55 -9.28
N LYS A 8 -2.91 1.18 -9.24
CA LYS A 8 -3.72 0.89 -10.42
C LYS A 8 -4.66 2.04 -10.83
N GLY A 9 -4.67 3.16 -10.12
CA GLY A 9 -5.66 4.23 -10.32
C GLY A 9 -6.99 3.94 -9.62
N ASN A 10 -7.05 2.84 -8.86
CA ASN A 10 -8.19 2.53 -8.00
C ASN A 10 -7.93 3.15 -6.63
N VAL A 11 -8.88 3.98 -6.23
CA VAL A 11 -8.94 4.64 -4.94
C VAL A 11 -9.53 3.66 -3.92
N ASP A 12 -8.70 3.24 -2.97
CA ASP A 12 -9.11 2.35 -1.89
C ASP A 12 -9.53 3.22 -0.71
N ALA A 13 -10.82 3.16 -0.37
CA ALA A 13 -11.36 3.75 0.84
C ALA A 13 -11.38 2.65 1.92
N CYS A 14 -10.58 2.83 2.96
CA CYS A 14 -10.70 2.03 4.17
C CYS A 14 -11.65 2.77 5.12
N ILE A 15 -12.87 2.26 5.26
CA ILE A 15 -13.79 2.74 6.28
C ILE A 15 -13.49 1.93 7.54
N PRO A 16 -12.88 2.53 8.58
CA PRO A 16 -12.88 1.90 9.89
C PRO A 16 -14.34 1.85 10.37
N VAL A 17 -14.86 0.64 10.52
CA VAL A 17 -16.16 0.38 11.13
C VAL A 17 -16.07 0.56 12.65
N LEU A 18 -14.86 0.45 13.21
CA LEU A 18 -14.54 0.76 14.59
C LEU A 18 -13.35 1.72 14.65
N GLY A 19 -13.59 2.96 15.09
CA GLY A 19 -12.52 3.86 15.51
C GLY A 19 -12.08 3.52 16.95
N PRO A 20 -10.81 3.82 17.34
CA PRO A 20 -10.47 3.90 18.75
C PRO A 20 -11.16 5.15 19.33
N HIS A 21 -12.37 4.97 19.85
CA HIS A 21 -12.99 6.00 20.67
C HIS A 21 -12.25 6.00 22.01
N VAL A 22 -11.48 7.07 22.24
CA VAL A 22 -11.02 7.43 23.58
C VAL A 22 -12.28 7.69 24.40
N GLY A 23 -12.58 6.78 25.33
CA GLY A 23 -13.56 6.99 26.39
C GLY A 23 -15.02 7.04 25.95
N SER A 24 -15.67 5.88 25.85
CA SER A 24 -17.03 5.63 26.35
C SER A 24 -17.37 4.15 26.17
N ASP A 25 -18.18 3.66 27.09
CA ASP A 25 -18.58 2.29 27.36
C ASP A 25 -19.06 1.47 26.14
N PRO A 26 -19.12 0.12 26.22
CA PRO A 26 -19.58 -0.74 25.14
C PRO A 26 -21.09 -0.64 24.96
N CYS A 27 -21.54 0.45 24.34
CA CYS A 27 -22.85 0.53 23.73
C CYS A 27 -22.66 0.33 22.21
N ASP A 28 -23.38 -0.65 21.66
CA ASP A 28 -23.49 -0.91 20.22
C ASP A 28 -24.10 0.33 19.53
N CYS A 29 -23.29 1.35 19.29
CA CYS A 29 -23.65 2.53 18.53
C CYS A 29 -23.65 2.18 17.03
N HIS A 30 -24.73 1.51 16.62
CA HIS A 30 -25.09 1.29 15.23
C HIS A 30 -25.26 2.63 14.52
N HIS A 31 -24.19 3.15 13.91
CA HIS A 31 -24.33 4.17 12.88
C HIS A 31 -25.31 3.64 11.82
N PRO A 32 -26.48 4.29 11.60
CA PRO A 32 -27.48 3.80 10.64
C PRO A 32 -26.91 3.69 9.21
N GLN A 33 -25.88 4.48 8.93
CA GLN A 33 -25.12 4.52 7.68
C GLN A 33 -24.45 3.18 7.32
N LEU A 34 -24.08 2.36 8.31
CA LEU A 34 -23.40 1.08 8.09
C LEU A 34 -24.36 -0.09 7.81
N ARG A 35 -25.64 0.07 8.13
CA ARG A 35 -26.67 -0.96 7.88
C ARG A 35 -26.76 -1.35 6.40
N ALA A 36 -26.51 -0.38 5.52
CA ALA A 36 -26.52 -0.59 4.08
C ALA A 36 -25.42 -1.56 3.59
N PHE A 37 -24.41 -1.87 4.40
CA PHE A 37 -23.32 -2.79 4.02
C PHE A 37 -23.50 -4.21 4.56
N TRP A 38 -24.37 -4.42 5.55
CA TRP A 38 -24.61 -5.74 6.12
C TRP A 38 -25.28 -6.68 5.11
N ASP A 39 -25.04 -7.98 5.28
CA ASP A 39 -25.52 -9.07 4.42
C ASP A 39 -25.04 -9.03 2.96
N LYS A 40 -24.18 -8.06 2.62
CA LYS A 40 -23.54 -7.99 1.31
C LYS A 40 -22.32 -8.86 1.26
N ARG A 41 -22.04 -9.35 0.05
CA ARG A 41 -20.89 -10.23 -0.21
C ARG A 41 -19.69 -9.43 -0.71
N ILE A 42 -18.49 -9.96 -0.49
CA ILE A 42 -17.28 -9.48 -1.17
C ILE A 42 -17.50 -9.48 -2.69
N SER A 43 -17.03 -8.42 -3.34
CA SER A 43 -17.17 -8.08 -4.75
C SER A 43 -18.55 -7.58 -5.18
N GLN A 44 -19.50 -7.41 -4.26
CA GLN A 44 -20.79 -6.78 -4.56
C GLN A 44 -20.67 -5.26 -4.64
N GLU A 45 -21.48 -4.67 -5.52
CA GLU A 45 -21.61 -3.23 -5.69
C GLU A 45 -22.69 -2.66 -4.75
N VAL A 46 -22.43 -1.48 -4.21
CA VAL A 46 -23.21 -0.81 -3.17
C VAL A 46 -23.27 0.68 -3.48
N SER A 47 -24.46 1.27 -3.37
CA SER A 47 -24.63 2.72 -3.45
C SER A 47 -24.01 3.42 -2.23
N GLY A 48 -23.32 4.52 -2.50
CA GLY A 48 -22.67 5.38 -1.51
C GLY A 48 -23.61 6.31 -0.75
N ASP A 49 -24.86 6.46 -1.22
CA ASP A 49 -25.83 7.44 -0.70
C ASP A 49 -26.11 7.29 0.80
N ALA A 50 -25.94 6.08 1.35
CA ALA A 50 -26.15 5.79 2.76
C ALA A 50 -25.02 6.32 3.69
N LEU A 51 -23.84 6.65 3.16
CA LEU A 51 -22.70 7.11 3.97
C LEU A 51 -22.76 8.62 4.25
N GLY A 52 -23.36 9.41 3.35
CA GLY A 52 -23.50 10.86 3.47
C GLY A 52 -23.77 11.54 2.12
N GLU A 53 -24.11 12.82 2.17
CA GLU A 53 -24.42 13.64 0.98
C GLU A 53 -23.23 13.79 0.03
N GLU A 54 -22.01 13.80 0.57
CA GLU A 54 -20.76 13.86 -0.20
C GLU A 54 -20.57 12.63 -1.11
N PHE A 55 -21.13 11.48 -0.73
CA PHE A 55 -20.99 10.22 -1.44
C PHE A 55 -22.19 9.91 -2.36
N LYS A 56 -23.05 10.90 -2.61
CA LYS A 56 -24.22 10.74 -3.45
C LYS A 56 -23.82 10.41 -4.89
N GLY A 57 -24.44 9.38 -5.47
CA GLY A 57 -24.15 8.94 -6.83
C GLY A 57 -22.86 8.13 -7.00
N TYR A 58 -22.08 7.93 -5.94
CA TYR A 58 -20.94 7.02 -5.97
C TYR A 58 -21.39 5.56 -5.87
N VAL A 59 -20.74 4.69 -6.64
CA VAL A 59 -20.91 3.24 -6.52
C VAL A 59 -19.62 2.62 -6.01
N PHE A 60 -19.72 1.96 -4.86
CA PHE A 60 -18.63 1.27 -4.20
C PHE A 60 -18.71 -0.23 -4.44
N LYS A 61 -17.56 -0.86 -4.61
CA LYS A 61 -17.40 -2.31 -4.61
C LYS A 61 -16.66 -2.75 -3.35
N ILE A 62 -17.22 -3.71 -2.62
CA ILE A 62 -16.59 -4.28 -1.44
C ILE A 62 -15.44 -5.19 -1.90
N THR A 63 -14.20 -4.85 -1.60
CA THR A 63 -13.04 -5.69 -1.97
C THR A 63 -12.65 -6.67 -0.88
N GLY A 64 -12.93 -6.33 0.38
CA GLY A 64 -12.69 -7.17 1.52
C GLY A 64 -12.79 -6.39 2.82
N GLY A 65 -12.23 -6.96 3.88
CA GLY A 65 -12.22 -6.34 5.19
C GLY A 65 -11.37 -7.14 6.16
N CYS A 66 -11.27 -6.61 7.37
CA CYS A 66 -10.54 -7.20 8.48
C CYS A 66 -11.48 -7.32 9.68
N GLY A 67 -11.50 -8.49 10.31
CA GLY A 67 -12.20 -8.71 11.57
C GLY A 67 -11.51 -7.99 12.74
N LYS A 68 -12.20 -7.88 13.88
CA LYS A 68 -11.67 -7.32 15.14
C LYS A 68 -10.34 -7.95 15.58
N GLN A 69 -10.16 -9.24 15.34
CA GLN A 69 -8.93 -9.97 15.70
C GLN A 69 -7.83 -9.87 14.64
N GLY A 70 -8.00 -9.05 13.61
CA GLY A 70 -7.00 -8.85 12.56
C GLY A 70 -6.99 -9.91 11.46
N PHE A 71 -7.95 -10.84 11.45
CA PHE A 71 -8.06 -11.83 10.37
C PHE A 71 -8.70 -11.21 9.11
N PRO A 72 -8.10 -11.39 7.92
CA PRO A 72 -8.67 -10.86 6.68
C PRO A 72 -9.80 -11.76 6.16
N MET A 73 -10.83 -11.15 5.56
CA MET A 73 -11.94 -11.90 4.95
C MET A 73 -11.49 -12.72 3.74
N LYS A 74 -12.11 -13.88 3.53
CA LYS A 74 -11.86 -14.75 2.37
C LYS A 74 -13.08 -14.83 1.46
N GLN A 75 -12.87 -14.52 0.19
CA GLN A 75 -13.87 -14.72 -0.86
C GLN A 75 -14.19 -16.22 -1.03
N GLY A 76 -15.48 -16.55 -1.16
CA GLY A 76 -15.99 -17.90 -1.38
C GLY A 76 -16.45 -18.64 -0.12
N VAL A 77 -16.25 -18.07 1.07
CA VAL A 77 -16.76 -18.63 2.33
C VAL A 77 -18.08 -17.95 2.67
N LEU A 78 -19.21 -18.59 2.35
CA LEU A 78 -20.56 -18.00 2.43
C LEU A 78 -21.14 -17.98 3.85
N THR A 79 -20.33 -17.60 4.83
CA THR A 79 -20.75 -17.46 6.22
C THR A 79 -20.47 -16.05 6.71
N PRO A 80 -21.29 -15.50 7.63
CA PRO A 80 -20.94 -14.25 8.34
C PRO A 80 -19.82 -14.47 9.37
N GLY A 81 -19.80 -15.66 10.00
CA GLY A 81 -18.83 -16.01 11.03
C GLY A 81 -17.48 -16.53 10.52
N HIS A 82 -16.71 -17.11 11.45
CA HIS A 82 -15.39 -17.67 11.20
C HIS A 82 -15.45 -19.17 10.93
N VAL A 83 -14.67 -19.64 9.96
CA VAL A 83 -14.55 -21.06 9.61
C VAL A 83 -13.08 -21.48 9.61
N ARG A 84 -12.78 -22.69 10.11
CA ARG A 84 -11.41 -23.24 10.11
C ARG A 84 -11.14 -24.07 8.87
N LEU A 85 -10.49 -23.46 7.87
CA LEU A 85 -10.17 -24.08 6.59
C LEU A 85 -8.72 -24.53 6.52
N LEU A 86 -8.46 -25.62 5.80
CA LEU A 86 -7.10 -26.04 5.43
C LEU A 86 -6.63 -25.22 4.23
N LEU A 87 -5.63 -24.37 4.42
CA LEU A 87 -5.12 -23.46 3.39
C LEU A 87 -3.75 -23.88 2.87
N HIS A 88 -3.56 -23.67 1.56
CA HIS A 88 -2.27 -23.81 0.88
C HIS A 88 -1.57 -22.44 0.74
N ARG A 89 -0.25 -22.47 0.51
CA ARG A 89 0.60 -21.31 0.20
C ARG A 89 -0.02 -20.39 -0.85
N GLY A 90 0.03 -19.08 -0.58
CA GLY A 90 -0.39 -18.03 -1.51
C GLY A 90 -1.90 -17.80 -1.55
N THR A 91 -2.69 -18.61 -0.83
CA THR A 91 -4.12 -18.31 -0.67
C THR A 91 -4.33 -17.13 0.29
N PRO A 92 -5.37 -16.30 0.11
CA PRO A 92 -5.67 -15.21 1.04
C PRO A 92 -5.85 -15.80 2.46
N CYS A 93 -5.32 -15.09 3.48
CA CYS A 93 -5.15 -15.50 4.88
C CYS A 93 -3.93 -16.42 5.18
N PHE A 94 -3.23 -16.90 4.15
CA PHE A 94 -2.04 -17.73 4.32
C PHE A 94 -0.86 -17.22 3.47
N CYS A 95 -0.03 -16.40 4.09
CA CYS A 95 1.21 -15.93 3.48
C CYS A 95 2.15 -17.11 3.20
N GLY A 96 2.69 -17.16 1.97
CA GLY A 96 3.58 -18.23 1.52
C GLY A 96 5.06 -18.02 1.85
N TYR A 97 5.44 -16.88 2.42
CA TYR A 97 6.84 -16.56 2.73
C TYR A 97 7.35 -17.35 3.96
N GLY A 98 8.54 -17.94 3.84
CA GLY A 98 9.24 -18.58 4.97
C GLY A 98 8.68 -19.94 5.41
N ARG A 99 8.01 -20.68 4.53
CA ARG A 99 7.35 -21.95 4.85
C ARG A 99 7.92 -23.11 3.98
N HIS A 100 7.70 -24.38 4.32
CA HIS A 100 8.14 -25.55 3.51
C HIS A 100 7.20 -25.97 2.36
N ASN A 101 7.72 -26.17 1.15
CA ASN A 101 6.93 -26.58 -0.03
C ASN A 101 5.90 -27.69 0.30
N GLY A 102 4.64 -27.50 -0.12
CA GLY A 102 3.54 -28.45 0.17
C GLY A 102 2.87 -28.30 1.54
N GLU A 103 3.42 -27.51 2.48
CA GLU A 103 2.79 -27.28 3.78
C GLU A 103 1.40 -26.67 3.64
N ARG A 104 0.43 -27.30 4.31
CA ARG A 104 -0.94 -26.81 4.47
C ARG A 104 -1.21 -26.60 5.96
N ARG A 105 -1.84 -25.48 6.32
CA ARG A 105 -2.24 -25.22 7.71
C ARG A 105 -3.72 -24.92 7.82
N ARG A 106 -4.33 -25.48 8.86
CA ARG A 106 -5.70 -25.14 9.22
C ARG A 106 -5.72 -23.80 9.96
N LYS A 107 -6.37 -22.80 9.38
CA LYS A 107 -6.49 -21.45 9.95
C LYS A 107 -7.96 -21.06 10.07
N SER A 108 -8.27 -20.28 11.10
CA SER A 108 -9.55 -19.61 11.22
C SER A 108 -9.59 -18.44 10.24
N VAL A 109 -10.67 -18.36 9.47
CA VAL A 109 -10.85 -17.41 8.40
C VAL A 109 -12.27 -16.84 8.50
N PRO A 110 -12.43 -15.50 8.54
CA PRO A 110 -13.75 -14.89 8.43
C PRO A 110 -14.32 -15.06 7.03
N GLY A 111 -15.64 -15.21 6.96
CA GLY A 111 -16.32 -15.42 5.68
C GLY A 111 -16.43 -14.17 4.81
N CYS A 112 -17.18 -14.29 3.72
CA CYS A 112 -17.31 -13.25 2.71
C CYS A 112 -18.53 -12.34 2.91
N ILE A 113 -19.41 -12.68 3.84
CA ILE A 113 -20.60 -11.87 4.16
C ILE A 113 -20.16 -10.81 5.16
N VAL A 114 -20.55 -9.57 4.92
CA VAL A 114 -20.25 -8.45 5.82
C VAL A 114 -21.10 -8.57 7.08
N SER A 115 -20.43 -8.52 8.22
CA SER A 115 -21.04 -8.63 9.56
C SER A 115 -20.56 -7.48 10.45
N PRO A 116 -21.29 -7.16 11.53
CA PRO A 116 -20.90 -6.10 12.47
C PRO A 116 -19.60 -6.40 13.23
N ASP A 117 -19.09 -7.64 13.18
CA ASP A 117 -17.84 -8.04 13.82
C ASP A 117 -16.57 -7.59 13.08
N LEU A 118 -16.72 -6.86 11.98
CA LEU A 118 -15.62 -6.33 11.20
C LEU A 118 -15.12 -5.01 11.81
N SER A 119 -13.80 -4.82 11.84
CA SER A 119 -13.19 -3.55 12.25
C SER A 119 -12.97 -2.61 11.10
N VAL A 120 -12.62 -3.13 9.92
CA VAL A 120 -12.31 -2.33 8.74
C VAL A 120 -12.94 -2.97 7.51
N LEU A 121 -13.62 -2.15 6.71
CA LEU A 121 -14.08 -2.52 5.37
C LEU A 121 -13.27 -1.77 4.32
N ASN A 122 -12.83 -2.51 3.30
CA ASN A 122 -12.08 -1.98 2.16
C ASN A 122 -13.03 -1.85 0.96
N LEU A 123 -13.26 -0.62 0.54
CA LEU A 123 -14.12 -0.28 -0.59
C LEU A 123 -13.29 0.28 -1.74
N VAL A 124 -13.71 0.00 -2.97
CA VAL A 124 -13.15 0.59 -4.19
C VAL A 124 -14.26 1.28 -4.96
N ILE A 125 -13.99 2.50 -5.45
CA ILE A 125 -14.94 3.23 -6.29
C ILE A 125 -14.95 2.62 -7.69
N VAL A 126 -16.15 2.27 -8.17
CA VAL A 126 -16.38 1.77 -9.54
C VAL A 126 -16.89 2.90 -10.43
N LYS A 127 -17.83 3.70 -9.93
CA LYS A 127 -18.39 4.86 -10.62
C LYS A 127 -18.22 6.11 -9.76
N LYS A 128 -17.71 7.18 -10.37
CA LYS A 128 -17.60 8.49 -9.74
C LYS A 128 -19.00 9.13 -9.68
N GLY A 129 -19.30 9.78 -8.56
CA GLY A 129 -20.52 10.57 -8.37
C GLY A 129 -20.38 11.99 -8.93
N GLU A 130 -21.31 12.87 -8.51
CA GLU A 130 -21.41 14.25 -9.02
C GLU A 130 -20.39 15.20 -8.36
N ASN A 131 -20.14 15.03 -7.05
CA ASN A 131 -19.21 15.87 -6.29
C ASN A 131 -17.85 15.19 -6.17
N ASP A 132 -16.76 15.89 -6.44
CA ASP A 132 -15.41 15.38 -6.18
C ASP A 132 -15.11 15.35 -4.67
N LEU A 133 -14.42 14.30 -4.24
CA LEU A 133 -14.09 14.04 -2.84
C LEU A 133 -12.68 14.54 -2.50
N PRO A 134 -12.54 15.40 -1.47
CA PRO A 134 -11.26 15.98 -1.11
C PRO A 134 -10.23 14.89 -0.75
N GLY A 135 -9.10 14.88 -1.46
CA GLY A 135 -7.97 13.98 -1.20
C GLY A 135 -8.09 12.56 -1.76
N LEU A 136 -9.21 12.21 -2.42
CA LEU A 136 -9.37 10.93 -3.10
C LEU A 136 -9.37 11.07 -4.62
N THR A 137 -10.24 11.93 -5.15
CA THR A 137 -10.39 12.14 -6.59
C THR A 137 -9.57 13.32 -7.12
N ASP A 138 -9.20 14.28 -6.27
CA ASP A 138 -8.54 15.52 -6.71
C ASP A 138 -7.11 15.31 -7.21
N VAL A 139 -6.38 14.36 -6.61
CA VAL A 139 -4.96 14.15 -6.89
C VAL A 139 -4.77 12.88 -7.71
N GLU A 140 -4.57 13.04 -9.01
CA GLU A 140 -4.23 11.94 -9.89
C GLU A 140 -2.78 11.50 -9.65
N LYS A 141 -2.60 10.35 -8.97
CA LYS A 141 -1.28 9.77 -8.72
C LYS A 141 -0.86 8.86 -9.89
N PRO A 142 0.20 9.19 -10.64
CA PRO A 142 0.68 8.33 -11.71
C PRO A 142 1.32 7.05 -11.16
N ARG A 143 1.45 6.04 -12.03
CA ARG A 143 2.16 4.80 -11.69
C ARG A 143 3.66 5.10 -11.52
N MET A 144 4.23 4.74 -10.37
CA MET A 144 5.65 5.01 -10.09
C MET A 144 6.61 4.26 -11.02
N ARG A 145 6.21 3.10 -11.56
CA ARG A 145 7.07 2.31 -12.45
C ARG A 145 6.30 1.91 -13.70
N GLY A 146 6.92 2.18 -14.84
CA GLY A 146 6.57 1.64 -16.14
C GLY A 146 6.94 0.17 -16.31
N PRO A 147 6.55 -0.44 -17.44
CA PRO A 147 6.82 -1.84 -17.72
C PRO A 147 8.32 -2.11 -17.91
N LYS A 148 8.81 -3.20 -17.31
CA LYS A 148 10.20 -3.67 -17.49
C LYS A 148 10.39 -4.56 -18.73
N ARG A 149 9.35 -5.31 -19.14
CA ARG A 149 9.46 -6.31 -20.22
C ARG A 149 9.22 -5.68 -21.59
N VAL A 150 10.07 -6.02 -22.56
CA VAL A 150 10.01 -5.52 -23.96
C VAL A 150 8.62 -5.66 -24.58
N SER A 151 7.98 -6.83 -24.44
CA SER A 151 6.64 -7.08 -24.99
C SER A 151 5.55 -6.18 -24.39
N LYS A 152 5.72 -5.70 -23.16
CA LYS A 152 4.79 -4.74 -22.54
C LYS A 152 5.08 -3.31 -22.98
N ILE A 153 6.35 -2.95 -23.19
CA ILE A 153 6.74 -1.63 -23.69
C ILE A 153 6.18 -1.43 -25.11
N ARG A 154 6.37 -2.42 -25.99
CA ARG A 154 5.81 -2.39 -27.36
C ARG A 154 4.29 -2.19 -27.38
N LYS A 155 3.58 -2.83 -26.45
CA LYS A 155 2.12 -2.67 -26.31
C LYS A 155 1.69 -1.30 -25.77
N LEU A 156 2.49 -0.66 -24.91
CA LEU A 156 2.13 0.66 -24.38
C LEU A 156 2.33 1.77 -25.40
N PHE A 157 3.38 1.66 -26.21
CA PHE A 157 3.73 2.66 -27.23
C PHE A 157 3.27 2.26 -28.64
N ASN A 158 2.51 1.17 -28.79
CA ASN A 158 2.05 0.61 -30.06
C ASN A 158 3.18 0.46 -31.12
N LEU A 159 4.36 0.01 -30.69
CA LEU A 159 5.54 -0.15 -31.54
C LEU A 159 5.48 -1.45 -32.34
N SER A 160 6.05 -1.42 -33.54
CA SER A 160 6.25 -2.61 -34.38
C SER A 160 7.43 -3.45 -33.88
N LYS A 161 7.73 -4.56 -34.57
CA LYS A 161 8.86 -5.43 -34.20
C LYS A 161 10.21 -4.81 -34.57
N GLU A 162 10.23 -3.99 -35.61
CA GLU A 162 11.43 -3.39 -36.19
C GLU A 162 11.94 -2.19 -35.39
N ASP A 163 11.08 -1.57 -34.57
CA ASP A 163 11.43 -0.39 -33.79
C ASP A 163 12.28 -0.72 -32.56
N ASP A 164 13.28 0.14 -32.32
CA ASP A 164 14.19 0.03 -31.18
C ASP A 164 13.51 0.44 -29.86
N VAL A 165 13.45 -0.51 -28.93
CA VAL A 165 12.71 -0.34 -27.67
C VAL A 165 13.49 0.45 -26.62
N ARG A 166 14.82 0.57 -26.77
CA ARG A 166 15.71 1.17 -25.76
C ARG A 166 15.41 2.66 -25.52
N ASN A 167 15.00 3.37 -26.56
CA ASN A 167 14.68 4.80 -26.50
C ASN A 167 13.40 5.09 -25.68
N TYR A 168 12.53 4.08 -25.55
CA TYR A 168 11.21 4.21 -24.89
C TYR A 168 11.20 3.63 -23.46
N VAL A 169 12.36 3.29 -22.90
CA VAL A 169 12.46 2.81 -21.52
C VAL A 169 12.42 3.99 -20.58
N ASN A 170 11.41 4.03 -19.71
CA ASN A 170 11.31 5.07 -18.68
C ASN A 170 12.54 5.07 -17.77
N THR A 171 13.28 6.17 -17.79
CA THR A 171 14.33 6.48 -16.81
C THR A 171 13.71 7.22 -15.64
N TYR A 172 14.06 6.80 -14.43
CA TYR A 172 13.61 7.46 -13.20
C TYR A 172 14.77 8.29 -12.67
N LEU A 173 14.66 9.60 -12.76
CA LEU A 173 15.60 10.50 -12.11
C LEU A 173 15.33 10.46 -10.61
N ILE A 174 16.28 9.95 -9.84
CA ILE A 174 16.24 10.04 -8.38
C ILE A 174 16.97 11.34 -8.01
N PRO A 175 16.26 12.37 -7.51
CA PRO A 175 16.93 13.60 -7.10
C PRO A 175 17.81 13.31 -5.87
N LEU A 176 19.13 13.45 -6.02
CA LEU A 176 20.10 13.37 -4.92
C LEU A 176 20.00 14.64 -4.03
N ARG A 177 18.91 14.80 -3.29
CA ARG A 177 18.70 15.91 -2.33
C ARG A 177 19.45 15.71 -1.00
N GLY A 178 20.74 15.32 -1.03
CA GLY A 178 21.45 14.98 0.22
C GLY A 178 22.97 15.21 0.27
N LEU A 179 23.64 15.55 -0.84
CA LEU A 179 25.11 15.65 -0.84
C LEU A 179 25.68 17.07 -0.65
N ILE A 180 24.83 18.11 -0.60
CA ILE A 180 25.30 19.50 -0.45
C ILE A 180 25.58 19.86 1.03
N TYR A 181 24.93 19.20 2.00
CA TYR A 181 25.17 19.47 3.42
C TYR A 181 26.53 18.95 3.94
N PHE A 182 27.15 17.98 3.27
CA PHE A 182 28.45 17.46 3.68
C PHE A 182 29.62 18.39 3.29
N PHE A 183 29.46 19.19 2.23
CA PHE A 183 30.53 20.08 1.76
C PHE A 183 30.56 21.43 2.50
N ILE A 184 29.41 21.92 3.01
CA ILE A 184 29.34 23.20 3.73
C ILE A 184 29.75 23.06 5.21
N TRP A 185 29.55 21.89 5.83
CA TRP A 185 30.01 21.62 7.21
C TRP A 185 31.45 21.09 7.30
N GLY A 186 32.00 20.52 6.23
CA GLY A 186 33.39 20.04 6.19
C GLY A 186 34.44 21.17 6.24
N THR A 187 34.13 22.34 5.69
CA THR A 187 35.02 23.51 5.74
C THR A 187 34.92 24.30 7.04
N PHE A 188 33.79 24.22 7.77
CA PHE A 188 33.62 24.89 9.07
C PHE A 188 34.24 24.09 10.23
N ALA A 189 34.27 22.75 10.13
CA ALA A 189 34.90 21.88 11.14
C ALA A 189 36.44 21.87 11.07
N LEU A 190 37.04 22.17 9.91
CA LEU A 190 38.51 22.18 9.74
C LEU A 190 39.18 23.38 10.45
N VAL A 191 38.44 24.46 10.71
CA VAL A 191 38.96 25.65 11.41
C VAL A 191 38.96 25.48 12.94
N LEU A 192 38.13 24.58 13.48
CA LEU A 192 38.02 24.35 14.94
C LEU A 192 38.79 23.11 15.44
N PHE A 193 39.42 22.32 14.56
CA PHE A 193 40.20 21.14 14.93
C PHE A 193 41.72 21.37 15.02
N PHE A 194 42.18 22.63 15.04
CA PHE A 194 43.59 23.00 15.22
C PHE A 194 43.97 23.41 16.66
N SER A 195 43.14 23.11 17.67
CA SER A 195 43.45 23.44 19.07
C SER A 195 42.91 22.41 20.08
N CYS A 196 43.18 21.12 19.87
CA CYS A 196 42.98 20.12 20.93
C CYS A 196 44.02 18.99 20.85
N PRO A 197 45.01 18.95 21.77
CA PRO A 197 46.00 17.89 21.84
C PRO A 197 45.46 16.74 22.70
N CYS A 198 44.61 15.88 22.14
CA CYS A 198 44.28 14.61 22.77
C CYS A 198 43.69 13.67 21.72
N ILE A 199 44.01 12.37 21.82
CA ILE A 199 43.66 11.28 20.88
C ILE A 199 44.70 11.12 19.74
N LYS A 200 45.95 10.91 20.14
CA LYS A 200 46.86 9.99 19.43
C LYS A 200 46.51 8.56 19.86
N LYS A 201 46.61 7.62 18.91
CA LYS A 201 46.31 6.16 18.99
C LYS A 201 44.80 5.94 18.82
N GLU A 202 44.31 5.43 17.68
CA GLU A 202 44.66 4.13 17.12
C GLU A 202 44.25 4.15 15.63
N LEU A 203 45.19 4.53 14.76
CA LEU A 203 45.11 4.34 13.31
C LEU A 203 46.10 3.21 13.00
N ASP A 204 45.57 2.08 12.57
CA ASP A 204 46.12 1.11 11.62
C ASP A 204 45.02 0.04 11.52
N ILE A 205 44.45 -0.30 10.38
CA ILE A 205 44.97 -1.28 9.42
C ILE A 205 43.99 -1.26 8.21
N ILE A 206 44.55 -1.40 7.00
CA ILE A 206 43.93 -1.78 5.69
C ILE A 206 43.56 -0.65 4.70
N SER A 207 44.62 -0.17 4.05
CA SER A 207 44.79 -0.04 2.59
C SER A 207 43.75 0.75 1.77
N VAL A 208 44.07 2.01 1.49
CA VAL A 208 43.75 2.63 0.21
C VAL A 208 45.07 3.07 -0.43
N SER A 209 45.75 2.09 -1.01
CA SER A 209 46.73 2.31 -2.07
C SER A 209 46.25 1.49 -3.25
N ARG A 210 46.19 2.11 -4.44
CA ARG A 210 45.69 1.56 -5.72
C ARG A 210 44.16 1.40 -5.70
N VAL A 211 43.35 2.13 -6.46
CA VAL A 211 43.28 2.24 -7.92
C VAL A 211 42.21 3.34 -8.13
N LEU A 212 42.41 4.50 -8.75
CA LEU A 212 42.30 4.70 -10.19
C LEU A 212 42.47 6.21 -10.52
N LEU A 213 43.66 6.78 -10.28
CA LEU A 213 44.09 7.96 -11.05
C LEU A 213 44.64 7.42 -12.38
N ARG A 214 43.71 7.12 -13.29
CA ARG A 214 43.95 6.87 -14.71
C ARG A 214 42.93 7.71 -15.48
N VAL A 215 43.24 8.99 -15.58
CA VAL A 215 42.87 9.84 -16.72
C VAL A 215 44.21 10.31 -17.28
N VAL A 216 44.76 9.48 -18.16
CA VAL A 216 45.30 9.96 -19.43
C VAL A 216 44.09 10.21 -20.32
#